data_AF-A0A376JUJ3-F1
#
_entry.id   AF-A0A376JUJ3-F1
#
_cell.length_a   1.000
_cell.length_b   1.000
_cell.length_c   1.000
_cell.angle_alpha   90.00
_cell.angle_beta   90.00
_cell.angle_gamma   90.00
#
_symmetry.space_group_name_H-M   'P 1'
#
loop_
_entity.id
_entity.type
_entity.pdbx_description
1 polymer ?
#
loop_
_entity_poly.entity_id
_entity_poly.type
_entity_poly.pdbx_seq_one_letter_code
_entity_poly.pdbx_strand_id
1 'polypeptide(L)'
;MKRKSTFNKMGLYILSLMLLFVFIIILSAKIPFCYGSSCHFIGFYQLASSNIISIICLIFIGIAFYFYRRFKGLTKVNNADCVTITACQSESYESLTFLATYIVPFMGFSFDDPQKNIAYFLLIVVIGLIFIKTDKYYANPTLALFGYKLYRVNISHAGSGEVKNVIAISMDVLTVDDQVFYSFFDDYVFIARKK
;
A
#
# COMPACT_ATOMS: atom_id res chain seq x y z
N MET A 1 -4.27 -16.20 -15.43
CA MET A 1 -4.52 -15.65 -14.07
C MET A 1 -3.25 -15.18 -13.37
N LYS A 2 -2.17 -15.98 -13.24
CA LYS A 2 -0.92 -15.62 -12.53
C LYS A 2 -0.32 -14.22 -12.79
N ARG A 3 -0.21 -13.78 -14.06
CA ARG A 3 0.39 -12.47 -14.40
C ARG A 3 -0.41 -11.25 -13.90
N LYS A 4 -1.74 -11.40 -13.78
CA LYS A 4 -2.64 -10.34 -13.28
C LYS A 4 -2.54 -10.21 -11.75
N SER A 5 -2.32 -11.34 -11.07
CA SER A 5 -2.07 -11.42 -9.62
C SER A 5 -0.74 -10.74 -9.24
N THR A 6 0.37 -11.02 -9.92
CA THR A 6 1.67 -10.39 -9.58
C THR A 6 1.66 -8.87 -9.70
N PHE A 7 1.05 -8.32 -10.75
CA PHE A 7 0.93 -6.87 -10.93
C PHE A 7 0.11 -6.21 -9.81
N ASN A 8 -0.97 -6.88 -9.41
CA ASN A 8 -1.82 -6.48 -8.28
C ASN A 8 -1.02 -6.50 -6.96
N LYS A 9 -0.23 -7.55 -6.69
CA LYS A 9 0.67 -7.63 -5.52
C LYS A 9 1.68 -6.48 -5.50
N MET A 10 2.33 -6.20 -6.63
CA MET A 10 3.25 -5.06 -6.75
C MET A 10 2.55 -3.72 -6.47
N GLY A 11 1.32 -3.55 -6.94
CA GLY A 11 0.51 -2.36 -6.67
C GLY A 11 0.23 -2.14 -5.19
N LEU A 12 -0.15 -3.20 -4.47
CA LEU A 12 -0.35 -3.14 -3.02
C LEU A 12 0.95 -2.86 -2.26
N TYR A 13 2.09 -3.38 -2.73
CA TYR A 13 3.39 -3.05 -2.16
C TYR A 13 3.78 -1.58 -2.38
N ILE A 14 3.64 -1.06 -3.61
CA ILE A 14 3.92 0.36 -3.87
C ILE A 14 3.00 1.25 -3.02
N LEU A 15 1.75 0.84 -2.83
CA LEU A 15 0.81 1.53 -1.95
C LEU A 15 1.23 1.49 -0.47
N SER A 16 1.83 0.40 0.03
CA SER A 16 2.31 0.35 1.41
C SER A 16 3.53 1.26 1.64
N LEU A 17 4.35 1.48 0.60
CA LEU A 17 5.48 2.41 0.64
C LEU A 17 5.09 3.88 0.51
N MET A 18 3.83 4.21 0.18
CA MET A 18 3.39 5.59 0.01
C MET A 18 3.75 6.48 1.21
N LEU A 19 3.57 5.96 2.43
CA LEU A 19 3.92 6.69 3.65
C LEU A 19 5.43 6.94 3.76
N LEU A 20 6.26 5.94 3.41
CA LEU A 20 7.72 6.08 3.40
C LEU A 20 8.15 7.18 2.42
N PHE A 21 7.59 7.22 1.21
CA PHE A 21 7.91 8.27 0.24
C PHE A 21 7.54 9.67 0.73
N VAL A 22 6.43 9.82 1.47
CA VAL A 22 6.06 11.09 2.10
C VAL A 22 7.13 11.52 3.11
N PHE A 23 7.59 10.61 3.98
CA PHE A 23 8.67 10.91 4.92
C PHE A 23 9.98 11.26 4.22
N ILE A 24 10.37 10.52 3.17
CA ILE A 24 11.57 10.83 2.40
C ILE A 24 11.48 12.23 1.81
N ILE A 25 10.34 12.64 1.24
CA ILE A 25 10.16 14.00 0.73
C ILE A 25 10.38 15.05 1.83
N ILE A 26 9.80 14.84 3.01
CA ILE A 26 9.97 15.78 4.14
C ILE A 26 11.45 15.91 4.53
N LEU A 27 12.20 14.81 4.49
CA LEU A 27 13.62 14.79 4.88
C LEU A 27 14.57 15.25 3.77
N SER A 28 14.24 15.01 2.49
CA SER A 28 15.12 15.29 1.35
C SER A 28 14.81 16.61 0.63
N ALA A 29 13.62 17.20 0.83
CA ALA A 29 13.23 18.40 0.12
C ALA A 29 14.05 19.63 0.55
N LYS A 30 14.89 20.10 -0.36
CA LYS A 30 15.64 21.35 -0.24
C LYS A 30 14.77 22.47 -0.78
N ILE A 31 13.92 23.02 0.09
CA ILE A 31 13.08 24.19 -0.24
C ILE A 31 13.84 25.45 0.18
N PRO A 32 14.33 26.26 -0.77
CA PRO A 32 15.00 27.50 -0.45
C PRO A 32 13.98 28.53 0.03
N PHE A 33 13.89 28.74 1.34
CA PHE A 33 13.10 29.81 1.93
C PHE A 33 13.92 31.11 1.91
N CYS A 34 13.37 32.16 1.28
CA CYS A 34 13.95 33.49 1.25
C CYS A 34 12.93 34.48 1.83
N TYR A 35 13.34 35.26 2.83
CA TYR A 35 12.53 36.31 3.45
C TYR A 35 13.20 37.66 3.20
N GLY A 36 12.60 38.50 2.35
CA GLY A 36 13.14 39.82 1.98
C GLY A 36 12.62 40.35 0.65
N SER A 37 12.85 41.63 0.39
CA SER A 37 12.41 42.35 -0.82
C SER A 37 13.26 42.06 -2.07
N SER A 38 14.42 41.41 -1.92
CA SER A 38 15.30 40.96 -3.01
C SER A 38 15.18 39.46 -3.32
N CYS A 39 14.12 38.81 -2.82
CA CYS A 39 13.86 37.41 -3.11
C CYS A 39 13.28 37.25 -4.51
N HIS A 40 14.03 36.59 -5.38
CA HIS A 40 13.57 36.19 -6.70
C HIS A 40 13.40 34.68 -6.76
N PHE A 41 12.41 34.24 -7.56
CA PHE A 41 12.20 32.83 -7.80
C PHE A 41 13.44 32.24 -8.49
N ILE A 42 14.03 31.23 -7.86
CA ILE A 42 15.30 30.59 -8.27
C ILE A 42 15.13 29.80 -9.59
N GLY A 43 13.88 29.62 -10.05
CA GLY A 43 13.56 28.94 -11.29
C GLY A 43 13.22 27.46 -11.08
N PHE A 44 12.28 26.94 -11.88
CA PHE A 44 11.85 25.53 -11.80
C PHE A 44 12.99 24.55 -12.09
N TYR A 45 13.93 24.92 -12.96
CA TYR A 45 15.06 24.06 -13.31
C TYR A 45 15.99 23.81 -12.12
N GLN A 46 16.39 24.88 -11.43
CA GLN A 46 17.29 24.78 -10.27
C GLN A 46 16.58 24.16 -9.06
N LEU A 47 15.28 24.40 -8.90
CA LEU A 47 14.48 23.71 -7.89
C LEU A 47 14.38 22.20 -8.18
N ALA A 48 14.18 21.81 -9.44
CA ALA A 48 14.09 20.41 -9.83
C ALA A 48 15.43 19.67 -9.70
N SER A 49 16.53 20.28 -10.16
CA SER A 49 17.86 19.65 -10.10
C SER A 49 18.35 19.44 -8.67
N SER A 50 17.96 20.33 -7.74
CA SER A 50 18.28 20.19 -6.32
C SER A 50 17.38 19.21 -5.56
N ASN A 51 16.24 18.81 -6.13
CA ASN A 51 15.21 17.98 -5.48
C ASN A 51 14.87 16.70 -6.25
N ILE A 52 15.84 16.12 -6.97
CA ILE A 52 15.62 14.91 -7.79
C ILE A 52 15.00 13.76 -6.99
N ILE A 53 15.46 13.52 -5.75
CA ILE A 53 14.94 12.46 -4.89
C ILE A 53 13.47 12.69 -4.53
N SER A 54 13.13 13.92 -4.15
CA SER A 54 11.75 14.30 -3.84
C SER A 54 10.84 14.16 -5.06
N ILE A 55 11.33 14.50 -6.27
CA ILE A 55 10.59 14.30 -7.53
C ILE A 55 10.33 12.83 -7.81
N ILE A 56 11.34 11.97 -7.65
CA ILE A 56 11.18 10.51 -7.80
C ILE A 56 10.13 9.98 -6.81
N CYS A 57 10.19 10.41 -5.55
CA CYS A 57 9.20 10.03 -4.54
C CYS A 57 7.79 10.51 -4.91
N LEU A 58 7.63 11.72 -5.44
CA LEU A 58 6.34 12.22 -5.94
C LEU A 58 5.79 11.37 -7.08
N ILE A 59 6.65 10.91 -8.00
CA ILE A 59 6.25 9.99 -9.08
C ILE A 59 5.75 8.67 -8.47
N PHE A 60 6.47 8.09 -7.53
CA PHE A 60 6.04 6.85 -6.86
C PHE A 60 4.74 7.02 -6.07
N ILE A 61 4.52 8.17 -5.43
CA ILE A 61 3.25 8.50 -4.79
C ILE A 61 2.11 8.57 -5.83
N GLY A 62 2.37 9.18 -7.00
CA GLY A 62 1.42 9.19 -8.11
C GLY A 62 1.06 7.78 -8.59
N ILE A 63 2.06 6.89 -8.71
CA ILE A 63 1.85 5.47 -9.05
C ILE A 63 1.04 4.75 -7.95
N ALA A 64 1.38 4.96 -6.67
CA ALA A 64 0.64 4.40 -5.54
C ALA A 64 -0.83 4.83 -5.57
N PHE A 65 -1.10 6.11 -5.85
CA PHE A 65 -2.45 6.65 -5.95
C PHE A 65 -3.22 6.06 -7.13
N TYR A 66 -2.57 5.86 -8.28
CA TYR A 66 -3.16 5.15 -9.42
C TYR A 66 -3.60 3.73 -9.02
N PHE A 67 -2.74 2.97 -8.34
CA PHE A 67 -3.07 1.64 -7.85
C PHE A 67 -4.19 1.65 -6.83
N TYR A 68 -4.22 2.63 -5.91
CA TYR A 68 -5.31 2.81 -4.96
C TYR A 68 -6.66 3.01 -5.67
N ARG A 69 -6.72 3.91 -6.66
CA ARG A 69 -7.96 4.14 -7.43
C ARG A 69 -8.42 2.88 -8.17
N ARG A 70 -7.48 2.14 -8.76
CA ARG A 70 -7.76 0.86 -9.41
C ARG A 70 -8.30 -0.17 -8.42
N PHE A 71 -7.66 -0.31 -7.26
CA PHE A 71 -8.09 -1.21 -6.18
C PHE A 71 -9.52 -0.90 -5.74
N LYS A 72 -9.82 0.38 -5.47
CA LYS A 72 -11.17 0.85 -5.11
C LYS A 72 -12.20 0.62 -6.21
N GLY A 73 -11.78 0.65 -7.48
CA GLY A 73 -12.63 0.34 -8.63
C GLY A 73 -13.05 -1.13 -8.68
N LEU A 74 -12.15 -2.06 -8.36
CA LEU A 74 -12.44 -3.50 -8.32
C LEU A 74 -13.53 -3.84 -7.31
N THR A 75 -13.57 -3.14 -6.17
CA THR A 75 -14.60 -3.31 -5.14
C THR A 75 -16.02 -2.98 -5.63
N LYS A 76 -16.18 -2.14 -6.67
CA LYS A 76 -17.49 -1.72 -7.17
C LYS A 76 -18.08 -2.64 -8.23
N VAL A 77 -17.27 -3.45 -8.89
CA VAL A 77 -17.67 -4.18 -10.11
C VAL A 77 -18.41 -5.49 -9.81
N ASN A 78 -18.22 -6.07 -8.62
CA ASN A 78 -18.69 -7.44 -8.32
C ASN A 78 -19.99 -7.53 -7.50
N ASN A 79 -20.88 -6.53 -7.56
CA ASN A 79 -22.16 -6.54 -6.82
C ASN A 79 -23.16 -7.63 -7.28
N ALA A 80 -22.78 -8.56 -8.17
CA ALA A 80 -23.65 -9.62 -8.67
C ALA A 80 -23.57 -10.90 -7.83
N ASP A 81 -22.40 -11.23 -7.27
CA ASP A 81 -22.16 -12.48 -6.54
C ASP A 81 -21.85 -12.22 -5.05
N CYS A 82 -22.52 -12.96 -4.18
CA CYS A 82 -22.35 -12.89 -2.73
C CYS A 82 -21.82 -14.21 -2.18
N VAL A 83 -21.03 -14.12 -1.12
CA VAL A 83 -20.63 -15.26 -0.28
C VAL A 83 -21.05 -15.02 1.16
N THR A 84 -21.30 -16.09 1.89
CA THR A 84 -21.56 -16.03 3.33
C THR A 84 -20.27 -16.33 4.09
N ILE A 85 -19.98 -15.50 5.09
CA ILE A 85 -18.83 -15.71 5.98
C ILE A 85 -19.20 -16.77 7.03
N THR A 86 -18.54 -17.93 7.01
CA THR A 86 -18.80 -19.04 7.96
C THR A 86 -17.88 -19.02 9.17
N ALA A 87 -16.72 -18.38 9.06
CA ALA A 87 -15.81 -18.12 10.16
C ALA A 87 -15.14 -16.76 9.94
N CYS A 88 -14.96 -15.98 11.01
CA CYS A 88 -14.33 -14.67 10.94
C CYS A 88 -13.36 -14.46 12.10
N GLN A 89 -12.10 -14.20 11.78
CA GLN A 89 -11.07 -13.82 12.73
C GLN A 89 -10.45 -12.50 12.27
N SER A 90 -10.48 -11.48 13.12
CA SER A 90 -9.77 -10.23 12.85
C SER A 90 -8.27 -10.48 12.83
N GLU A 91 -7.62 -10.09 11.73
CA GLU A 91 -6.17 -10.09 11.62
C GLU A 91 -5.68 -8.68 11.92
N SER A 92 -4.69 -8.57 12.79
CA SER A 92 -4.08 -7.27 13.07
C SER A 92 -3.13 -6.92 11.94
N TYR A 93 -3.21 -5.68 11.45
CA TYR A 93 -2.08 -5.16 10.71
C TYR A 93 -0.92 -5.05 11.68
N GLU A 94 0.21 -5.68 11.37
CA GLU A 94 1.50 -5.40 12.02
C GLU A 94 1.99 -3.98 11.69
N SER A 95 1.10 -2.99 11.65
CA SER A 95 1.35 -1.59 11.26
C SER A 95 2.43 -0.96 12.11
N LEU A 96 2.44 -1.25 13.42
CA LEU A 96 3.47 -0.76 14.34
C LEU A 96 4.84 -1.37 14.04
N THR A 97 4.89 -2.67 13.75
CA THR A 97 6.13 -3.35 13.32
C THR A 97 6.62 -2.79 12.00
N PHE A 98 5.73 -2.51 11.04
CA PHE A 98 6.07 -1.89 9.76
C PHE A 98 6.62 -0.47 9.95
N LEU A 99 5.96 0.38 10.74
CA LEU A 99 6.45 1.73 11.07
C LEU A 99 7.84 1.67 11.72
N ALA A 100 8.02 0.80 12.72
CA ALA A 100 9.27 0.67 13.45
C ALA A 100 10.42 0.10 12.59
N THR A 101 10.14 -0.85 11.71
CA THR A 101 11.18 -1.53 10.91
C THR A 101 11.52 -0.79 9.61
N TYR A 102 10.61 0.03 9.08
CA TYR A 102 10.82 0.73 7.80
C TYR A 102 10.95 2.24 7.93
N ILE A 103 10.23 2.90 8.84
CA ILE A 103 10.26 4.37 8.88
C ILE A 103 11.39 4.84 9.80
N VAL A 104 11.58 4.21 10.96
CA VAL A 104 12.59 4.62 11.95
C VAL A 104 14.02 4.58 11.38
N PRO A 105 14.47 3.52 10.67
CA PRO A 105 15.82 3.53 10.10
C PRO A 105 15.99 4.65 9.07
N PHE A 106 14.97 4.89 8.25
CA PHE A 106 15.00 5.91 7.20
C PHE A 106 14.95 7.34 7.75
N MET A 107 14.40 7.58 8.94
CA MET A 107 14.48 8.88 9.61
C MET A 107 15.91 9.29 9.96
N GLY A 108 16.80 8.32 10.18
CA GLY A 108 18.22 8.57 10.44
C GLY A 108 19.09 8.69 9.18
N PHE A 109 18.51 8.55 7.98
CA PHE A 109 19.27 8.54 6.75
C PHE A 109 19.51 9.96 6.22
N SER A 110 20.71 10.17 5.68
CA SER A 110 21.09 11.39 4.97
C SER A 110 21.04 11.16 3.47
N PHE A 111 20.38 12.05 2.72
CA PHE A 111 20.19 11.89 1.28
C PHE A 111 21.23 12.64 0.42
N ASP A 112 22.28 13.17 1.03
CA ASP A 112 23.30 13.97 0.35
C ASP A 112 24.35 13.13 -0.40
N ASP A 113 24.50 11.85 -0.05
CA ASP A 113 25.49 10.95 -0.65
C ASP A 113 24.83 10.03 -1.70
N PRO A 114 25.21 10.14 -2.99
CA PRO A 114 24.67 9.30 -4.06
C PRO A 114 24.86 7.80 -3.83
N GLN A 115 25.97 7.38 -3.21
CA GLN A 115 26.25 5.96 -2.96
C GLN A 115 25.29 5.39 -1.91
N LYS A 116 25.04 6.15 -0.83
CA LYS A 116 24.03 5.79 0.18
C LYS A 116 22.63 5.72 -0.43
N ASN A 117 22.29 6.67 -1.30
CA ASN A 117 20.99 6.69 -1.96
C ASN A 117 20.74 5.44 -2.82
N ILE A 118 21.77 4.94 -3.52
CA ILE A 118 21.69 3.68 -4.27
C ILE A 118 21.45 2.50 -3.32
N ALA A 119 22.17 2.46 -2.18
CA ALA A 119 21.97 1.41 -1.18
C ALA A 119 20.55 1.43 -0.58
N TYR A 120 20.01 2.61 -0.28
CA TYR A 120 18.63 2.79 0.21
C TYR A 120 17.60 2.31 -0.82
N PHE A 121 17.81 2.62 -2.10
CA PHE A 121 16.95 2.13 -3.16
C PHE A 121 16.97 0.59 -3.26
N LEU A 122 18.17 -0.02 -3.23
CA LEU A 122 18.31 -1.47 -3.24
C LEU A 122 17.64 -2.12 -2.02
N LEU A 123 17.73 -1.50 -0.84
CA LEU A 123 17.07 -1.96 0.38
C LEU A 123 15.55 -2.01 0.18
N ILE A 124 14.94 -0.95 -0.38
CA ILE A 124 13.50 -0.91 -0.69
C ILE A 124 13.13 -2.02 -1.69
N VAL A 125 13.96 -2.30 -2.69
CA VAL A 125 13.72 -3.40 -3.65
C VAL A 125 13.74 -4.75 -2.94
N VAL A 126 14.74 -5.02 -2.11
CA VAL A 126 14.87 -6.29 -1.36
C VAL A 126 13.69 -6.49 -0.43
N ILE A 127 13.28 -5.46 0.32
CA ILE A 127 12.09 -5.51 1.18
C ILE A 127 10.84 -5.86 0.36
N GLY A 128 10.70 -5.28 -0.82
CA GLY A 128 9.57 -5.57 -1.72
C GLY A 128 9.55 -7.00 -2.21
N LEU A 129 10.71 -7.54 -2.59
CA LEU A 129 10.84 -8.93 -2.98
C LEU A 129 10.47 -9.87 -1.82
N ILE A 130 10.92 -9.57 -0.60
CA ILE A 130 10.55 -10.32 0.60
C ILE A 130 9.03 -10.25 0.81
N PHE A 131 8.42 -9.07 0.77
CA PHE A 131 6.98 -8.88 0.99
C PHE A 131 6.10 -9.64 0.00
N ILE A 132 6.49 -9.63 -1.28
CA ILE A 132 5.77 -10.35 -2.32
C ILE A 132 5.96 -11.87 -2.13
N LYS A 133 7.15 -12.32 -1.76
CA LYS A 133 7.47 -13.76 -1.60
C LYS A 133 6.89 -14.37 -0.32
N THR A 134 6.80 -13.59 0.76
CA THR A 134 6.18 -14.02 2.02
C THR A 134 4.69 -13.74 2.08
N ASP A 135 4.09 -13.34 0.96
CA ASP A 135 2.66 -12.99 0.84
C ASP A 135 2.19 -11.91 1.85
N LYS A 136 3.09 -11.13 2.44
CA LYS A 136 2.76 -10.06 3.40
C LYS A 136 2.28 -8.76 2.72
N TYR A 137 2.16 -8.74 1.39
CA TYR A 137 1.76 -7.55 0.62
C TYR A 137 0.35 -7.03 0.96
N TYR A 138 -0.55 -7.87 1.50
CA TYR A 138 -1.90 -7.45 1.89
C TYR A 138 -1.96 -6.76 3.26
N ALA A 139 -0.94 -6.95 4.11
CA ALA A 139 -0.78 -6.27 5.40
C ALA A 139 -0.29 -4.82 5.20
N ASN A 140 -1.07 -4.04 4.46
CA ASN A 140 -0.72 -2.71 4.00
C ASN A 140 -1.16 -1.64 5.03
N PRO A 141 -0.23 -0.93 5.69
CA PRO A 141 -0.56 0.09 6.69
C PRO A 141 -1.24 1.31 6.07
N THR A 142 -0.96 1.66 4.81
CA THR A 142 -1.67 2.73 4.10
C THR A 142 -3.15 2.37 3.93
N LEU A 143 -3.46 1.10 3.63
CA LEU A 143 -4.86 0.65 3.61
C LEU A 143 -5.50 0.70 5.00
N ALA A 144 -4.77 0.31 6.05
CA ALA A 144 -5.25 0.44 7.43
C ALA A 144 -5.54 1.91 7.80
N LEU A 145 -4.67 2.84 7.42
CA LEU A 145 -4.88 4.28 7.59
C LEU A 145 -6.09 4.79 6.79
N PHE A 146 -6.37 4.20 5.63
CA PHE A 146 -7.58 4.49 4.85
C PHE A 146 -8.83 3.73 5.35
N GLY A 147 -8.77 3.07 6.51
CA GLY A 147 -9.91 2.45 7.18
C GLY A 147 -10.22 1.01 6.77
N TYR A 148 -9.36 0.37 5.97
CA TYR A 148 -9.51 -1.04 5.68
C TYR A 148 -9.08 -1.91 6.87
N LYS A 149 -9.79 -3.02 7.05
CA LYS A 149 -9.63 -4.03 8.08
C LYS A 149 -9.28 -5.36 7.41
N LEU A 150 -8.41 -6.14 8.05
CA LEU A 150 -8.04 -7.48 7.61
C LEU A 150 -8.76 -8.53 8.44
N TYR A 151 -9.26 -9.55 7.76
CA TYR A 151 -9.87 -10.70 8.40
C TYR A 151 -9.39 -11.97 7.73
N ARG A 152 -9.09 -12.99 8.54
CA ARG A 152 -9.01 -14.37 8.08
C ARG A 152 -10.40 -14.97 8.20
N VAL A 153 -10.95 -15.39 7.07
CA VAL A 153 -12.33 -15.88 7.00
C VAL A 153 -12.43 -17.20 6.26
N ASN A 154 -13.52 -17.92 6.53
CA ASN A 154 -14.01 -18.98 5.66
C ASN A 154 -15.24 -18.44 4.93
N ILE A 155 -15.39 -18.81 3.65
CA ILE A 155 -16.51 -18.38 2.82
C ILE A 155 -17.24 -19.59 2.23
N SER A 156 -18.56 -19.49 2.17
CA SER A 156 -19.42 -20.47 1.50
C SER A 156 -20.18 -19.79 0.36
N HIS A 157 -20.20 -20.42 -0.81
CA HIS A 157 -21.10 -20.02 -1.88
C HIS A 157 -22.42 -20.80 -1.79
N ALA A 158 -23.50 -20.23 -2.29
CA ALA A 158 -24.76 -20.95 -2.41
C ALA A 158 -24.61 -22.11 -3.40
N GLY A 159 -24.64 -23.34 -2.91
CA GLY A 159 -24.58 -24.56 -3.73
C GLY A 159 -23.17 -25.04 -4.10
N SER A 160 -22.10 -24.45 -3.55
CA SER A 160 -20.74 -24.98 -3.68
C SER A 160 -20.07 -25.14 -2.31
N GLY A 161 -18.93 -25.83 -2.28
CA GLY A 161 -18.20 -26.12 -1.05
C GLY A 161 -17.63 -24.88 -0.35
N GLU A 162 -17.20 -25.08 0.90
CA GLU A 162 -16.57 -24.04 1.72
C GLU A 162 -15.11 -23.83 1.31
N VAL A 163 -14.71 -22.56 1.12
CA VAL A 163 -13.31 -22.17 0.94
C VAL A 163 -12.79 -21.62 2.27
N LYS A 164 -11.74 -22.25 2.80
CA LYS A 164 -11.21 -21.97 4.14
C LYS A 164 -9.94 -21.11 4.11
N ASN A 165 -9.71 -20.39 5.21
CA ASN A 165 -8.47 -19.65 5.49
C ASN A 165 -8.08 -18.60 4.42
N VAL A 166 -9.07 -17.92 3.85
CA VAL A 166 -8.87 -16.82 2.90
C VAL A 166 -8.78 -15.48 3.62
N ILE A 167 -8.07 -14.53 3.03
CA ILE A 167 -7.90 -13.18 3.58
C ILE A 167 -8.91 -12.23 2.94
N ALA A 168 -9.77 -11.65 3.77
CA ALA A 168 -10.70 -10.60 3.38
C ALA A 168 -10.16 -9.22 3.78
N ILE A 169 -10.17 -8.29 2.82
CA ILE A 169 -9.90 -6.87 3.05
C ILE A 169 -11.23 -6.11 2.94
N SER A 170 -11.67 -5.44 4.00
CA SER A 170 -12.96 -4.73 4.01
C SER A 170 -12.89 -3.40 4.76
N MET A 171 -13.67 -2.41 4.32
CA MET A 171 -13.92 -1.20 5.14
C MET A 171 -14.99 -1.45 6.21
N ASP A 172 -15.83 -2.48 6.01
CA ASP A 172 -16.91 -2.82 6.92
C ASP A 172 -16.40 -3.69 8.08
N VAL A 173 -17.17 -3.72 9.17
CA VAL A 173 -16.98 -4.73 10.22
C VAL A 173 -17.61 -6.03 9.74
N LEU A 174 -16.79 -7.06 9.55
CA LEU A 174 -17.25 -8.38 9.12
C LEU A 174 -17.47 -9.28 10.33
N THR A 175 -18.64 -9.91 10.39
CA THR A 175 -18.97 -10.94 11.38
C THR A 175 -19.32 -12.27 10.69
N VAL A 176 -19.36 -13.34 11.48
CA VAL A 176 -19.92 -14.62 11.01
C VAL A 176 -21.38 -14.40 10.57
N ASP A 177 -21.81 -15.14 9.56
CA ASP A 177 -23.12 -15.08 8.89
C ASP A 177 -23.39 -13.85 8.02
N ASP A 178 -22.43 -12.91 7.91
CA ASP A 178 -22.55 -11.80 6.97
C ASP A 178 -22.53 -12.29 5.52
N GLN A 179 -23.47 -11.77 4.72
CA GLN A 179 -23.40 -11.84 3.26
C GLN A 179 -22.56 -10.69 2.73
N VAL A 180 -21.53 -11.01 1.97
CA VAL A 180 -20.61 -10.02 1.41
C VAL A 180 -20.47 -10.17 -0.10
N PHE A 181 -20.47 -9.03 -0.79
CA PHE A 181 -19.96 -8.94 -2.15
C PHE A 181 -18.45 -9.11 -2.09
N TYR A 182 -17.89 -9.90 -3.01
CA TYR A 182 -16.47 -10.21 -3.02
C TYR A 182 -15.82 -9.98 -4.38
N SER A 183 -14.56 -9.58 -4.40
CA SER A 183 -13.74 -9.55 -5.60
C SER A 183 -12.35 -10.11 -5.29
N PHE A 184 -12.02 -11.27 -5.88
CA PHE A 184 -10.69 -11.87 -5.70
C PHE A 184 -9.62 -11.00 -6.33
N PHE A 185 -8.65 -10.64 -5.49
CA PHE A 185 -7.47 -9.88 -5.86
C PHE A 185 -6.30 -10.81 -6.22
N ASP A 186 -6.21 -11.93 -5.50
CA ASP A 186 -5.31 -13.07 -5.70
C ASP A 186 -6.05 -14.38 -5.32
N ASP A 187 -5.40 -15.53 -5.46
CA ASP A 187 -5.99 -16.85 -5.22
C ASP A 187 -6.55 -17.04 -3.78
N TYR A 188 -6.00 -16.34 -2.78
CA TYR A 188 -6.41 -16.42 -1.37
C TYR A 188 -6.73 -15.07 -0.74
N VAL A 189 -6.69 -13.97 -1.49
CA VAL A 189 -7.01 -12.61 -1.00
C VAL A 189 -8.14 -12.02 -1.80
N PHE A 190 -9.18 -11.56 -1.13
CA PHE A 190 -10.30 -10.87 -1.76
C PHE A 190 -10.69 -9.61 -1.01
N ILE A 191 -11.32 -8.70 -1.74
CA ILE A 191 -11.93 -7.50 -1.17
C ILE A 191 -13.39 -7.83 -0.88
N ALA A 192 -13.82 -7.59 0.36
CA ALA A 192 -15.17 -7.85 0.81
C ALA A 192 -15.91 -6.55 1.10
N ARG A 193 -17.21 -6.50 0.78
CA ARG A 193 -18.11 -5.42 1.15
C ARG A 193 -19.43 -6.01 1.63
N LYS A 194 -19.95 -5.52 2.75
CA LYS A 194 -21.23 -6.00 3.29
C LYS A 194 -22.37 -5.67 2.31
N LYS A 195 -23.28 -6.62 2.13
CA LYS A 195 -24.47 -6.47 1.29
C LYS A 195 -25.46 -5.45 1.87
#